data_AF-A0A2J7ZX86-F1
#
_entry.id   AF-A0A2J7ZX86-F1
#
_cell.length_a   1.000
_cell.length_b   1.000
_cell.length_c   1.000
_cell.angle_alpha   90.00
_cell.angle_beta   90.00
_cell.angle_gamma   90.00
#
_symmetry.space_group_name_H-M   'P 1'
#
loop_
_entity.id
_entity.type
_entity.pdbx_description
1 polymer ?
#
loop_
_entity_poly.entity_id
_entity_poly.type
_entity_poly.pdbx_seq_one_letter_code
_entity_poly.pdbx_strand_id
1 'polypeptide(L)'
;ATTPVSLKATAGLRLLPGDKADNILKAVEALLREQPFKLAPGGVAIMDGKDEGAFAWLTLNYLLGKLEGPVADTVAAIDMGGGSIQEAFALDDEAAKAAPK
;
A
#
# COMPACT_ATOMS: atom_id res chain seq x y z
N ALA A 1 1.41 10.52 21.96
CA ALA A 1 0.92 9.23 21.45
C ALA A 1 2.10 8.39 20.94
N THR A 2 2.12 7.09 21.23
CA THR A 2 3.18 6.15 20.80
C THR A 2 2.73 5.21 19.69
N THR A 3 1.45 4.82 19.68
CA THR A 3 0.87 3.92 18.67
C THR A 3 0.66 4.64 17.34
N PRO A 4 1.31 4.24 16.24
CA PRO A 4 1.11 4.85 14.93
C PRO A 4 -0.26 4.47 14.36
N VAL A 5 -0.87 5.39 13.59
CA VAL A 5 -2.07 5.12 12.78
C VAL A 5 -1.88 5.63 11.37
N SER A 6 -2.38 4.87 10.40
CA SER A 6 -2.43 5.25 8.99
C SER A 6 -3.71 4.72 8.35
N LEU A 7 -4.32 5.52 7.48
CA LEU A 7 -5.44 5.13 6.65
C LEU A 7 -5.05 5.30 5.18
N LYS A 8 -5.27 4.25 4.40
CA LYS A 8 -4.98 4.23 2.97
C LYS A 8 -6.23 3.78 2.21
N ALA A 9 -6.78 4.69 1.40
CA ALA A 9 -7.91 4.38 0.55
C ALA A 9 -7.45 3.79 -0.79
N THR A 10 -8.27 2.92 -1.40
CA THR A 10 -7.92 2.19 -2.62
C THR A 10 -8.73 2.69 -3.83
N ALA A 11 -8.78 1.91 -4.91
CA ALA A 11 -9.37 2.26 -6.20
C ALA A 11 -10.79 2.85 -6.13
N GLY A 12 -11.64 2.37 -5.23
CA GLY A 12 -13.03 2.86 -5.13
C GLY A 12 -13.14 4.36 -4.82
N LEU A 13 -12.25 4.89 -3.98
CA LEU A 13 -12.28 6.31 -3.63
C LEU A 13 -11.81 7.21 -4.80
N ARG A 14 -10.91 6.69 -5.66
CA ARG A 14 -10.40 7.39 -6.85
C ARG A 14 -11.50 7.67 -7.89
N LEU A 15 -12.55 6.85 -7.90
CA LEU A 15 -13.64 6.93 -8.88
C LEU A 15 -14.69 7.98 -8.51
N LEU A 16 -14.59 8.61 -7.34
CA LEU A 16 -15.52 9.66 -6.95
C LEU A 16 -15.28 10.93 -7.79
N PRO A 17 -16.34 11.59 -8.26
CA PRO A 17 -16.21 12.79 -9.09
C PRO A 17 -15.80 14.01 -8.26
N GLY A 18 -15.02 14.90 -8.88
CA GLY A 18 -14.65 16.20 -8.32
C GLY A 18 -13.73 16.08 -7.11
N ASP A 19 -14.01 16.86 -6.08
CA ASP A 19 -13.22 16.99 -4.84
C ASP A 19 -13.71 16.09 -3.70
N LYS A 20 -14.67 15.20 -3.97
CA LYS A 20 -15.29 14.34 -2.96
C LYS A 20 -14.29 13.44 -2.24
N ALA A 21 -13.36 12.85 -2.98
CA ALA A 21 -12.31 12.02 -2.42
C ALA A 21 -11.44 12.82 -1.43
N ASP A 22 -10.98 14.00 -1.85
CA ASP A 22 -10.16 14.88 -1.02
C ASP A 22 -10.90 15.36 0.23
N ASN A 23 -12.19 15.68 0.10
CA ASN A 23 -13.01 16.11 1.23
C ASN A 23 -13.19 14.98 2.27
N ILE A 24 -13.35 13.74 1.82
CA ILE A 24 -13.39 12.56 2.71
C ILE A 24 -12.05 12.38 3.42
N LEU A 25 -10.93 12.43 2.68
CA LEU A 25 -9.59 12.26 3.27
C LEU A 25 -9.29 13.35 4.32
N LYS A 26 -9.65 14.62 4.04
CA LYS A 26 -9.50 15.72 4.99
C LYS A 26 -10.34 15.50 6.25
N ALA A 27 -11.58 15.04 6.11
CA ALA A 27 -12.45 14.76 7.26
C ALA A 27 -11.90 13.62 8.13
N VAL A 28 -11.39 12.56 7.50
CA VAL A 28 -10.73 11.44 8.20
C VAL A 28 -9.45 11.89 8.89
N GLU A 29 -8.64 12.73 8.23
CA GLU A 29 -7.41 13.26 8.82
C GLU A 29 -7.70 14.12 10.05
N ALA A 30 -8.70 15.01 9.97
CA ALA A 30 -9.16 15.80 11.11
C ALA A 30 -9.61 14.91 12.28
N LEU A 31 -10.44 13.88 11.99
CA LEU A 31 -10.90 12.93 13.00
C LEU A 31 -9.73 12.20 13.68
N LEU A 32 -8.78 11.66 12.91
CA LEU A 32 -7.64 10.92 13.44
C LEU A 32 -6.70 11.79 14.27
N ARG A 33 -6.63 13.10 14.00
CA ARG A 33 -5.85 14.06 14.81
C ARG A 33 -6.44 14.28 16.21
N GLU A 34 -7.73 14.05 16.39
CA GLU A 34 -8.40 14.13 17.70
C GLU A 34 -8.25 12.84 18.53
N GLN A 35 -7.82 11.74 17.90
CA GLN A 35 -7.66 10.45 18.55
C GLN A 35 -6.28 10.32 19.25
N PRO A 36 -6.13 9.43 20.24
CA PRO A 36 -4.87 9.24 20.98
C PRO A 36 -3.77 8.48 20.19
N PHE A 37 -3.78 8.56 18.85
CA PHE A 37 -2.81 7.90 17.97
C PHE A 37 -1.77 8.86 17.40
N LYS A 38 -0.64 8.33 16.97
CA LYS A 38 0.42 9.08 16.28
C LYS A 38 0.17 9.03 14.77
N LEU A 39 -0.38 10.11 14.22
CA LEU A 39 -0.58 10.28 12.78
C LEU A 39 0.65 10.97 12.15
N ALA A 40 1.34 10.30 11.24
CA ALA A 40 2.44 10.87 10.47
C ALA A 40 1.94 11.76 9.31
N PRO A 41 2.74 12.70 8.80
CA PRO A 41 2.44 13.39 7.53
C PRO A 41 2.18 12.37 6.41
N GLY A 42 1.10 12.57 5.64
CA GLY A 42 0.67 11.60 4.62
C GLY A 42 0.11 10.29 5.18
N GLY A 43 -0.17 10.23 6.50
CA GLY A 43 -0.77 9.06 7.16
C GLY A 43 -2.20 8.78 6.70
N VAL A 44 -2.90 9.76 6.14
CA VAL A 44 -4.17 9.60 5.43
C VAL A 44 -3.95 9.94 3.97
N ALA A 45 -4.14 8.97 3.07
CA ALA A 45 -3.97 9.17 1.63
C ALA A 45 -4.72 8.12 0.83
N ILE A 46 -4.85 8.35 -0.48
CA ILE A 46 -5.11 7.27 -1.43
C ILE A 46 -3.79 6.54 -1.68
N MET A 47 -3.79 5.22 -1.56
CA MET A 47 -2.63 4.38 -1.88
C MET A 47 -2.37 4.41 -3.40
N ASP A 48 -1.14 4.25 -3.88
CA ASP A 48 -0.93 3.94 -5.29
C ASP A 48 -1.23 2.45 -5.54
N GLY A 49 -1.69 2.07 -6.75
CA GLY A 49 -1.86 0.65 -7.08
C GLY A 49 -0.55 -0.14 -7.00
N LYS A 50 0.60 0.50 -7.26
CA LYS A 50 1.93 -0.13 -7.07
C LYS A 50 2.23 -0.41 -5.61
N ASP A 51 1.87 0.53 -4.73
CA ASP A 51 2.02 0.36 -3.28
C ASP A 51 1.08 -0.76 -2.77
N GLU A 52 -0.15 -0.86 -3.29
CA GLU A 52 -1.08 -1.96 -2.97
C GLU A 52 -0.43 -3.33 -3.24
N GLY A 53 0.17 -3.52 -4.42
CA GLY A 53 0.87 -4.76 -4.77
C GLY A 53 2.10 -5.02 -3.90
N ALA A 54 2.90 -4.00 -3.62
CA ALA A 54 4.08 -4.13 -2.77
C ALA A 54 3.72 -4.50 -1.32
N PHE A 55 2.67 -3.91 -0.75
CA PHE A 55 2.18 -4.28 0.58
C PHE A 55 1.62 -5.70 0.61
N ALA A 56 0.88 -6.12 -0.43
CA ALA A 56 0.39 -7.50 -0.53
C ALA A 56 1.55 -8.51 -0.57
N TRP A 57 2.58 -8.25 -1.38
CA TRP A 57 3.80 -9.07 -1.45
C TRP A 57 4.55 -9.11 -0.11
N LEU A 58 4.69 -7.96 0.56
CA LEU A 58 5.32 -7.87 1.88
C LEU A 58 4.54 -8.70 2.91
N THR A 59 3.21 -8.55 2.96
CA THR A 59 2.35 -9.31 3.89
C THR A 59 2.46 -10.80 3.65
N LEU A 60 2.37 -11.26 2.40
CA LEU A 60 2.46 -12.68 2.07
C LEU A 60 3.80 -13.27 2.51
N ASN A 61 4.91 -12.61 2.15
CA ASN A 61 6.23 -13.12 2.48
C ASN A 61 6.59 -12.99 3.96
N TYR A 62 6.04 -11.99 4.66
CA TYR A 62 6.13 -11.90 6.12
C TYR A 62 5.45 -13.10 6.78
N LEU A 63 4.21 -13.40 6.39
CA LEU A 63 3.44 -14.52 6.97
C LEU A 63 4.08 -15.88 6.66
N LEU A 64 4.74 -16.00 5.52
CA LEU A 64 5.47 -17.22 5.13
C LEU A 64 6.90 -17.30 5.69
N GLY A 65 7.38 -16.27 6.41
CA GLY A 65 8.74 -16.24 6.95
C GLY A 65 9.84 -16.19 5.88
N LYS A 66 9.54 -15.63 4.71
CA LYS A 66 10.43 -15.63 3.53
C LYS A 66 11.22 -14.33 3.34
N LEU A 67 11.08 -13.36 4.23
CA LEU A 67 11.76 -12.06 4.12
C LEU A 67 13.23 -12.07 4.52
N GLU A 68 13.68 -13.05 5.29
CA GLU A 68 15.07 -13.14 5.77
C GLU A 68 15.99 -13.96 4.86
N GLY A 69 15.42 -14.57 3.80
CA GLY A 69 16.12 -15.47 2.88
C GLY A 69 16.49 -14.82 1.53
N PRO A 70 17.06 -15.60 0.61
CA PRO A 70 17.29 -15.18 -0.77
C PRO A 70 16.01 -14.65 -1.43
N VAL A 71 16.15 -13.62 -2.26
CA VAL A 71 15.03 -13.03 -3.03
C VAL A 71 14.27 -14.09 -3.84
N ALA A 72 14.99 -15.07 -4.39
CA ALA A 72 14.44 -16.18 -5.16
C ALA A 72 13.47 -17.08 -4.36
N ASP A 73 13.55 -17.06 -3.03
CA ASP A 73 12.67 -17.86 -2.17
C ASP A 73 11.35 -17.16 -1.87
N THR A 74 11.23 -15.86 -2.19
CA THR A 74 10.00 -15.11 -2.01
C THR A 74 8.91 -15.56 -2.99
N VAL A 75 7.65 -15.39 -2.59
CA VAL A 75 6.48 -15.78 -3.38
C VAL A 75 5.87 -14.53 -4.00
N ALA A 76 5.50 -14.62 -5.28
CA ALA A 76 4.76 -13.57 -5.97
C ALA A 76 3.35 -13.39 -5.39
N ALA A 77 2.90 -12.14 -5.28
CA ALA A 77 1.54 -11.80 -4.93
C ALA A 77 0.79 -11.34 -6.18
N ILE A 78 -0.39 -11.92 -6.41
CA ILE A 78 -1.31 -11.49 -7.45
C ILE A 78 -2.64 -11.20 -6.77
N ASP A 79 -3.09 -9.96 -6.83
CA ASP A 79 -4.36 -9.50 -6.26
C ASP A 79 -5.30 -9.02 -7.36
N MET A 80 -6.50 -9.60 -7.39
CA MET A 80 -7.57 -9.24 -8.32
C MET A 80 -8.64 -8.47 -7.56
N GLY A 81 -8.43 -7.17 -7.43
CA GLY A 81 -9.37 -6.25 -6.81
C GLY A 81 -10.59 -5.95 -7.70
N GLY A 82 -11.52 -5.15 -7.16
CA GLY A 82 -12.76 -4.81 -7.88
C GLY A 82 -12.59 -3.93 -9.12
N GLY A 83 -11.53 -3.13 -9.19
CA GLY A 83 -11.26 -2.22 -10.31
C GLY A 83 -9.79 -2.17 -10.73
N SER A 84 -8.96 -3.07 -10.20
CA SER A 84 -7.54 -3.13 -10.46
C SER A 84 -7.04 -4.57 -10.32
N ILE A 85 -5.93 -4.86 -10.99
CA ILE A 85 -5.16 -6.09 -10.80
C ILE A 85 -3.74 -5.65 -10.46
N GLN A 86 -3.17 -6.25 -9.43
CA GLN A 86 -1.81 -6.02 -9.01
C GLN A 86 -1.02 -7.32 -9.08
N GLU A 87 0.17 -7.25 -9.63
CA GLU A 87 1.17 -8.32 -9.61
C GLU A 87 2.45 -7.75 -9.02
N ALA A 88 2.98 -8.42 -7.99
CA ALA A 88 4.21 -8.02 -7.33
C ALA A 88 5.07 -9.25 -7.02
N PHE A 89 6.30 -9.21 -7.48
CA PHE A 89 7.32 -10.22 -7.24
C PHE A 89 8.68 -9.53 -7.13
N ALA A 90 9.60 -10.15 -6.40
CA ALA A 90 10.92 -9.59 -6.24
C ALA A 90 11.85 -10.04 -7.37
N LEU A 91 12.73 -9.12 -7.78
CA LEU A 91 13.77 -9.33 -8.77
C LEU A 91 15.13 -9.24 -8.07
N ASP A 92 16.11 -9.99 -8.57
CA ASP A 92 17.49 -9.70 -8.23
C ASP A 92 17.96 -8.38 -8.90
N ASP A 93 19.09 -7.85 -8.43
CA ASP A 93 19.60 -6.55 -8.86
C ASP A 93 19.90 -6.49 -10.37
N GLU A 94 20.31 -7.61 -10.97
CA GLU A 94 20.64 -7.66 -12.40
C GLU A 94 19.36 -7.66 -13.25
N ALA A 95 18.36 -8.46 -12.88
CA ALA A 95 17.06 -8.47 -13.52
C ALA A 95 16.33 -7.12 -13.34
N ALA A 96 16.43 -6.49 -12.17
CA ALA A 96 15.84 -5.18 -11.91
C ALA A 96 16.43 -4.08 -12.80
N LYS A 97 17.76 -4.11 -13.06
CA LYS A 97 18.42 -3.16 -13.98
C LYS A 97 18.00 -3.37 -15.43
N ALA A 98 17.69 -4.60 -15.82
CA ALA A 98 17.26 -4.96 -17.17
C ALA A 98 15.76 -4.74 -17.41
N ALA A 99 14.98 -4.46 -16.36
CA ALA A 99 13.53 -4.32 -16.45
C ALA A 99 13.11 -3.08 -17.30
N PRO A 100 12.04 -3.20 -18.10
CA PRO A 100 11.46 -2.05 -18.79
C PRO A 100 11.03 -0.96 -17.80
N LYS A 101 11.18 0.31 -18.22
CA LYS A 101 10.71 1.48 -17.45
C LYS A 101 9.26 1.82 -17.75
#